data_AF-A0A7X6WFI9-F1
#
_entry.id   AF-A0A7X6WFI9-F1
#
_cell.length_a   1.000
_cell.length_b   1.000
_cell.length_c   1.000
_cell.angle_alpha   90.00
_cell.angle_beta   90.00
_cell.angle_gamma   90.00
#
_symmetry.space_group_name_H-M   'P 1'
#
loop_
_entity.id
_entity.type
_entity.pdbx_description
1 polymer ?
#
loop_
_entity_poly.entity_id
_entity_poly.type
_entity_poly.pdbx_seq_one_letter_code
_entity_poly.pdbx_strand_id
1 'polypeptide(L)' 'MELKRERIKLGNKIYLNAIKTDKFKSSLLSWYFIRPLNRDEVTKNALIPLVLKR' A
#
# COMPACT_ATOMS: atom_id res chain seq x y z
N MET A 1 -0.59 22.99 9.13
CA MET A 1 -1.01 21.77 9.85
C MET A 1 0.05 20.72 9.58
N GLU A 2 0.86 20.39 10.57
CA GLU A 2 1.95 19.42 10.42
C GLU A 2 1.37 18.01 10.57
N LEU A 3 1.33 17.25 9.48
CA LEU A 3 0.81 15.88 9.49
C LEU A 3 1.89 14.95 10.07
N LYS A 4 1.64 14.39 11.25
CA LYS A 4 2.57 13.46 11.89
C LYS A 4 2.56 12.13 11.12
N ARG A 5 3.63 11.89 10.35
CA ARG A 5 3.85 10.64 9.62
C ARG A 5 4.62 9.65 10.49
N GLU A 6 4.14 8.41 10.56
CA GLU A 6 4.81 7.31 11.23
C GLU A 6 5.04 6.19 10.21
N ARG A 7 6.29 5.75 10.05
CA ARG A 7 6.63 4.59 9.23
C ARG A 7 6.99 3.42 10.13
N ILE A 8 6.18 2.36 10.05
CA ILE A 8 6.29 1.18 10.92
C ILE A 8 6.69 -0.02 10.04
N LYS A 9 7.74 -0.72 10.43
CA LYS A 9 8.16 -1.97 9.76
C LYS A 9 7.33 -3.12 10.33
N LEU A 10 6.52 -3.75 9.49
CA LEU A 10 5.68 -4.89 9.89
C LEU A 10 6.39 -6.23 9.70
N GLY A 11 7.34 -6.31 8.78
CA GLY A 11 8.05 -7.55 8.47
C GLY A 11 9.13 -7.36 7.41
N ASN A 12 9.54 -8.46 6.79
CA ASN A 12 10.57 -8.41 5.75
C ASN A 12 10.05 -7.65 4.52
N LYS A 13 10.63 -6.48 4.25
CA LYS A 13 10.25 -5.56 3.15
C LYS A 13 8.80 -5.05 3.18
N ILE A 14 8.06 -5.23 4.28
CA ILE A 14 6.69 -4.71 4.45
C ILE A 14 6.70 -3.54 5.42
N TYR A 15 6.17 -2.40 4.96
CA TYR A 15 6.12 -1.16 5.72
C TYR A 15 4.70 -0.58 5.70
N LEU A 16 4.22 -0.16 6.87
CA LEU A 16 3.03 0.65 7.03
C LEU A 16 3.44 2.11 7.14
N ASN A 17 2.86 2.97 6.30
CA ASN A 17 2.97 4.41 6.44
C ASN A 17 1.63 4.92 6.98
N ALA A 18 1.62 5.39 8.23
CA ALA A 18 0.45 5.90 8.89
C ALA A 18 0.52 7.42 9.01
N ILE A 19 -0.58 8.09 8.71
CA ILE A 19 -0.78 9.52 8.95
C ILE A 19 -1.97 9.61 9.90
N LYS A 20 -1.73 9.99 11.15
CA LYS A 20 -2.79 10.12 12.16
C LYS A 20 -3.40 11.52 12.05
N THR A 21 -4.72 11.57 11.91
CA THR A 21 -5.50 12.81 11.92
C THR A 21 -6.90 12.52 12.44
N ASP A 22 -7.44 13.47 13.20
CA ASP A 22 -8.79 13.51 13.75
C ASP A 22 -9.78 14.28 12.85
N LYS A 23 -9.30 14.87 11.76
CA LYS A 23 -10.09 15.71 10.85
C LYS A 23 -11.14 14.92 10.08
N PHE A 24 -10.92 13.64 9.82
CA PHE A 24 -11.79 12.80 8.99
C PHE A 24 -12.48 11.73 9.84
N LYS A 25 -13.79 11.53 9.59
CA LYS A 25 -14.57 10.46 10.22
C LYS A 25 -14.27 9.08 9.63
N SER A 26 -13.67 9.04 8.45
CA SER A 26 -13.29 7.81 7.72
C SER A 26 -11.78 7.64 7.68
N SER A 27 -11.35 6.38 7.64
CA SER A 27 -9.96 6.01 7.43
C SER A 27 -9.73 5.58 5.99
N LEU A 28 -8.63 6.02 5.38
CA LEU A 28 -8.18 5.54 4.07
C LEU A 28 -7.06 4.53 4.28
N LEU A 29 -7.24 3.34 3.70
CA LEU A 29 -6.19 2.32 3.63
C LEU A 29 -5.83 2.10 2.16
N SER A 30 -4.53 2.14 1.85
CA SER A 30 -4.02 1.95 0.50
C SER A 30 -2.86 0.98 0.52
N TRP A 31 -2.85 0.05 -0.44
CA TRP A 31 -1.84 -0.98 -0.59
C TRP A 31 -1.04 -0.73 -1.86
N TYR A 32 0.28 -0.76 -1.74
CA TYR A 32 1.20 -0.55 -2.86
C TYR A 32 2.11 -1.77 -3.01
N PHE A 33 2.04 -2.43 -4.16
CA PHE A 33 2.90 -3.56 -4.48
C PHE A 33 4.02 -3.08 -5.41
N ILE A 34 5.27 -3.27 -5.00
CA ILE A 34 6.42 -3.07 -5.86
C ILE A 34 6.91 -4.46 -6.27
N ARG A 35 6.75 -4.79 -7.55
CA ARG A 35 7.19 -6.05 -8.14
C ARG A 35 8.14 -5.76 -9.31
N PRO A 36 9.18 -6.57 -9.52
CA PRO A 36 10.06 -6.41 -10.68
C PRO A 36 9.30 -6.70 -11.98
N LEU A 37 9.69 -6.01 -13.05
CA LEU A 37 9.19 -6.24 -14.41
C LEU A 37 9.87 -7.48 -15.01
N ASN A 38 9.43 -8.66 -14.54
CA ASN A 38 9.83 -9.93 -15.13
C ASN A 38 8.84 -10.34 -16.23
N ARG A 39 9.34 -10.69 -17.42
CA ARG A 39 8.54 -11.06 -18.59
C ARG A 39 7.62 -12.25 -18.32
N ASP A 40 8.06 -13.21 -17.52
CA ASP A 40 7.28 -14.42 -17.23
C ASP A 40 6.11 -14.17 -16.27
N GLU A 41 6.22 -13.14 -15.44
CA GLU A 41 5.22 -12.81 -14.40
C GLU A 41 4.36 -11.59 -14.77
N VAL A 42 4.75 -10.78 -15.77
CA VAL A 42 4.12 -9.49 -16.06
C VAL A 42 2.62 -9.59 -16.32
N THR A 43 2.19 -10.58 -17.09
CA THR A 43 0.77 -10.81 -17.41
C THR A 43 -0.02 -11.20 -16.16
N LYS A 44 0.56 -12.01 -15.27
CA LYS A 44 -0.08 -12.39 -14.01
C LYS A 44 -0.16 -11.21 -13.03
N ASN A 45 0.89 -10.40 -12.98
CA ASN A 45 0.93 -9.20 -12.14
C ASN A 45 -0.14 -8.17 -12.56
N ALA A 46 -0.46 -8.09 -13.85
CA ALA A 46 -1.55 -7.23 -14.35
C ALA A 46 -2.94 -7.65 -13.82
N LEU A 47 -3.13 -8.89 -13.38
CA LEU A 47 -4.39 -9.38 -12.81
C LEU A 47 -4.56 -9.03 -11.33
N ILE A 48 -3.49 -8.62 -10.63
CA ILE A 48 -3.54 -8.32 -9.18
C ILE A 48 -4.65 -7.31 -8.83
N PRO A 49 -4.82 -6.18 -9.56
CA PRO A 49 -5.91 -5.23 -9.29
C PRO A 49 -7.31 -5.78 -9.56
N LEU A 50 -7.45 -6.83 -10.37
CA LEU A 50 -8.75 -7.46 -10.67
C LEU A 50 -9.19 -8.41 -9.56
N VAL A 51 -8.23 -9.05 -8.88
CA VAL A 51 -8.50 -9.96 -7.74
C VAL A 51 -8.72 -9.17 -6.45
N LEU A 52 -7.90 -8.15 -6.22
CA LEU A 52 -8.06 -7.20 -5.13
C LEU A 52 -9.16 -6.21 -5.53
N LYS A 53 -10.43 -6.63 -5.43
CA LYS A 53 -11.60 -5.80 -5.70
C LYS A 53 -11.40 -4.41 -5.08
N ARG A 54 -11.45 -3.37 -5.92
CA ARG A 54 -11.34 -1.96 -5.53
C ARG A 54 -12.57 -1.51 -4.75
#